data_AF-A0A382J7C3-F1
#
_entry.id   AF-A0A382J7C3-F1
#
_cell.length_a   1.000
_cell.length_b   1.000
_cell.length_c   1.000
_cell.angle_alpha   90.00
_cell.angle_beta   90.00
_cell.angle_gamma   90.00
#
_symmetry.space_group_name_H-M   'P 1'
#
loop_
_entity.id
_entity.type
_entity.pdbx_description
1 polymer ?
#
loop_
_entity_poly.entity_id
_entity_poly.type
_entity_poly.pdbx_seq_one_letter_code
_entity_poly.pdbx_strand_id
1 'polypeptide(L)'
;NIKVVGADRETTTIDGDSSGTVITFNNGEDSTAVLSGFTLQNGSGTSNGSYIVGGGVYIYSNDTQPTLKDLKIRSNTASQGGGVFIDYYSGVYLSNCQISNNTAGYGAGIGMVSSNVSNPIISLENVQITNNTASQWSGGISMGYSSPILKNCIISDNVANGDKGGGITTTGGNPVFVNTAIVNNSCSGNGGAVYFDYGHNLTLVNSIIWENSPNNMYFSDSNDPSTVTISYSNIEGGQDSIVTNGNGTVTWGNGNIDVDAHFLDAENNDYHLLASSQCINGGHPDSLDSDGTVSDMGPYPYLNTYSGPTWYITESGNDTTATGASDDPFRSIQAGINFSSDADSVTVAS
;
A
#
# COMPACT_ATOMS: atom_id res chain seq x y z
N ASN A 1 -20.52 -21.10 2.45
CA ASN A 1 -19.69 -20.23 1.58
C ASN A 1 -20.30 -20.13 0.20
N ILE A 2 -20.50 -18.91 -0.29
CA ILE A 2 -21.03 -18.59 -1.63
C ILE A 2 -19.93 -17.90 -2.42
N LYS A 3 -19.92 -18.08 -3.74
CA LYS A 3 -19.10 -17.29 -4.66
C LYS A 3 -20.01 -16.39 -5.49
N VAL A 4 -19.77 -15.10 -5.45
CA VAL A 4 -20.45 -14.09 -6.27
C VAL A 4 -19.41 -13.55 -7.23
N VAL A 5 -19.68 -13.68 -8.53
CA VAL A 5 -18.75 -13.27 -9.60
C VAL A 5 -19.49 -12.41 -10.60
N GLY A 6 -19.05 -11.16 -10.74
CA GLY A 6 -19.51 -10.23 -11.75
C GLY A 6 -18.76 -10.43 -13.07
N ALA A 7 -19.31 -9.88 -14.15
CA ALA A 7 -18.71 -10.03 -15.47
C ALA A 7 -17.43 -9.21 -15.61
N ASP A 8 -17.42 -8.01 -15.02
CA ASP A 8 -16.30 -7.07 -15.06
C ASP A 8 -16.51 -5.99 -13.97
N ARG A 9 -15.44 -5.68 -13.23
CA ARG A 9 -15.44 -4.64 -12.18
C ARG A 9 -15.78 -3.25 -12.71
N GLU A 10 -15.53 -3.00 -13.99
CA GLU A 10 -15.82 -1.72 -14.65
C GLU A 10 -17.29 -1.53 -15.02
N THR A 11 -18.05 -2.62 -15.16
CA THR A 11 -19.42 -2.56 -15.71
C THR A 11 -20.48 -3.23 -14.83
N THR A 12 -20.08 -4.06 -13.87
CA THR A 12 -20.99 -4.71 -12.92
C THR A 12 -20.92 -3.97 -11.59
N THR A 13 -22.03 -3.39 -11.15
CA THR A 13 -22.10 -2.60 -9.91
C THR A 13 -23.17 -3.15 -8.97
N ILE A 14 -22.81 -3.29 -7.70
CA ILE A 14 -23.74 -3.41 -6.58
C ILE A 14 -23.73 -2.07 -5.84
N ASP A 15 -24.87 -1.39 -5.88
CA ASP A 15 -25.05 -0.06 -5.28
C ASP A 15 -25.84 -0.19 -3.97
N GLY A 16 -25.29 0.37 -2.89
CA GLY A 16 -25.93 0.40 -1.57
C GLY A 16 -27.05 1.43 -1.44
N ASP A 17 -27.23 2.33 -2.42
CA ASP A 17 -28.24 3.40 -2.45
C ASP A 17 -28.29 4.26 -1.17
N SER A 18 -27.10 4.51 -0.59
CA SER A 18 -26.94 5.19 0.71
C SER A 18 -27.68 4.51 1.86
N SER A 19 -27.91 3.20 1.77
CA SER A 19 -28.67 2.41 2.73
C SER A 19 -27.84 1.24 3.26
N GLY A 20 -27.19 1.44 4.40
CA GLY A 20 -26.50 0.38 5.10
C GLY A 20 -25.17 -0.01 4.44
N THR A 21 -24.61 -1.12 4.92
CA THR A 21 -23.45 -1.77 4.28
C THR A 21 -23.85 -2.44 2.97
N VAL A 22 -23.04 -2.34 1.91
CA VAL A 22 -23.34 -3.00 0.62
C VAL A 22 -23.28 -4.52 0.75
N ILE A 23 -22.20 -5.07 1.32
CA ILE A 23 -22.03 -6.52 1.55
C ILE A 23 -21.56 -6.81 2.97
N THR A 24 -22.21 -7.77 3.62
CA THR A 24 -21.89 -8.20 4.98
C THR A 24 -21.51 -9.69 5.00
N PHE A 25 -20.40 -10.01 5.66
CA PHE A 25 -20.02 -11.36 6.07
C PHE A 25 -20.18 -11.48 7.58
N ASN A 26 -20.94 -12.48 8.04
CA ASN A 26 -21.32 -12.57 9.45
C ASN A 26 -21.57 -13.99 10.00
N ASN A 27 -21.22 -15.04 9.26
CA ASN A 27 -21.55 -16.43 9.64
C ASN A 27 -20.33 -17.36 9.63
N GLY A 28 -19.11 -16.84 9.82
CA GLY A 28 -17.90 -17.67 9.82
C GLY A 28 -17.52 -18.13 8.42
N GLU A 29 -17.74 -17.29 7.41
CA GLU A 29 -17.33 -17.57 6.04
C GLU A 29 -15.81 -17.69 5.94
N ASP A 30 -15.30 -18.81 5.45
CA ASP A 30 -13.86 -18.98 5.22
C ASP A 30 -13.42 -18.41 3.84
N SER A 31 -12.14 -18.56 3.53
CA SER A 31 -11.51 -18.07 2.30
C SER A 31 -12.14 -18.60 0.99
N THR A 32 -12.98 -19.63 1.05
CA THR A 32 -13.73 -20.15 -0.11
C THR A 32 -15.00 -19.37 -0.41
N ALA A 33 -15.45 -18.48 0.49
CA ALA A 33 -16.43 -17.45 0.17
C ALA A 33 -15.75 -16.32 -0.62
N VAL A 34 -16.21 -16.08 -1.84
CA VAL A 34 -15.52 -15.19 -2.80
C VAL A 34 -16.46 -14.14 -3.35
N LEU A 35 -16.01 -12.89 -3.34
CA LEU A 35 -16.56 -11.81 -4.18
C LEU A 35 -15.54 -11.45 -5.25
N SER A 36 -15.95 -11.37 -6.51
CA SER A 36 -15.04 -10.97 -7.58
C SER A 36 -15.69 -10.32 -8.79
N GLY A 37 -14.98 -9.38 -9.43
CA GLY A 37 -15.34 -8.86 -10.74
C GLY A 37 -16.50 -7.87 -10.76
N PHE A 38 -16.66 -7.06 -9.71
CA PHE A 38 -17.68 -6.00 -9.65
C PHE A 38 -17.24 -4.81 -8.78
N THR A 39 -17.98 -3.70 -8.93
CA THR A 39 -17.91 -2.52 -8.08
C THR A 39 -18.89 -2.62 -6.91
N LEU A 40 -18.45 -2.24 -5.71
CA LEU A 40 -19.26 -1.97 -4.53
C LEU A 40 -19.23 -0.46 -4.24
N GLN A 41 -20.40 0.19 -4.20
CA GLN A 41 -20.47 1.64 -4.01
C GLN A 41 -21.66 2.12 -3.20
N ASN A 42 -21.56 3.39 -2.76
CA ASN A 42 -22.63 4.15 -2.11
C ASN A 42 -23.26 3.45 -0.90
N GLY A 43 -22.51 2.59 -0.21
CA GLY A 43 -22.91 2.10 1.11
C GLY A 43 -22.72 3.19 2.16
N SER A 44 -23.61 3.22 3.16
CA SER A 44 -23.57 4.16 4.29
C SER A 44 -23.19 3.49 5.62
N GLY A 45 -22.89 2.19 5.60
CA GLY A 45 -22.48 1.40 6.75
C GLY A 45 -23.62 0.97 7.67
N THR A 46 -23.34 0.01 8.55
CA THR A 46 -24.31 -0.57 9.48
C THR A 46 -23.93 -0.25 10.92
N SER A 47 -24.91 -0.03 11.79
CA SER A 47 -24.64 0.18 13.23
C SER A 47 -24.17 -1.11 13.90
N ASN A 48 -23.02 -1.06 14.58
CA ASN A 48 -22.56 -2.13 15.48
C ASN A 48 -22.81 -1.81 16.97
N GLY A 49 -23.66 -0.81 17.24
CA GLY A 49 -24.00 -0.34 18.59
C GLY A 49 -23.21 0.89 19.04
N SER A 50 -21.93 1.01 18.67
CA SER A 50 -21.11 2.19 19.00
C SER A 50 -20.81 3.06 17.78
N TYR A 51 -20.69 2.46 16.60
CA TYR A 51 -20.29 3.13 15.37
C TYR A 51 -21.14 2.66 14.20
N ILE A 52 -21.13 3.44 13.12
CA ILE A 52 -21.56 2.98 11.80
C ILE A 52 -20.32 2.43 11.08
N VAL A 53 -20.35 1.18 10.64
CA VAL A 53 -19.14 0.50 10.16
C VAL A 53 -19.35 -0.14 8.79
N GLY A 54 -18.25 -0.27 8.03
CA GLY A 54 -18.19 -1.03 6.79
C GLY A 54 -19.16 -0.50 5.75
N GLY A 55 -18.85 0.66 5.15
CA GLY A 55 -19.72 1.25 4.13
C GLY A 55 -19.89 0.29 2.94
N GLY A 56 -18.78 -0.07 2.30
CA GLY A 56 -18.77 -1.05 1.22
C GLY A 56 -18.92 -2.48 1.73
N VAL A 57 -17.98 -2.91 2.59
CA VAL A 57 -17.94 -4.27 3.13
C VAL A 57 -17.82 -4.24 4.65
N TYR A 58 -18.64 -5.03 5.33
CA TYR A 58 -18.51 -5.30 6.76
C TYR A 58 -18.25 -6.78 6.99
N ILE A 59 -17.12 -7.09 7.62
CA ILE A 59 -16.71 -8.46 7.97
C ILE A 59 -16.69 -8.55 9.50
N TYR A 60 -17.59 -9.34 10.07
CA TYR A 60 -17.64 -9.58 11.51
C TYR A 60 -18.06 -11.01 11.81
N SER A 61 -18.04 -11.39 13.10
CA SER A 61 -18.25 -12.76 13.61
C SER A 61 -16.99 -13.61 13.63
N ASN A 62 -16.89 -14.48 14.64
CA ASN A 62 -15.70 -15.29 14.91
C ASN A 62 -15.31 -16.14 13.69
N ASP A 63 -14.01 -16.13 13.36
CA ASP A 63 -13.40 -16.93 12.29
C ASP A 63 -13.89 -16.61 10.86
N THR A 64 -14.48 -15.43 10.64
CA THR A 64 -14.91 -14.96 9.31
C THR A 64 -13.72 -14.41 8.52
N GLN A 65 -13.34 -15.05 7.41
CA GLN A 65 -12.15 -14.78 6.61
C GLN A 65 -12.39 -14.93 5.09
N PRO A 66 -13.31 -14.14 4.49
CA PRO A 66 -13.63 -14.27 3.07
C PRO A 66 -12.50 -13.79 2.15
N THR A 67 -12.61 -14.14 0.86
CA THR A 67 -11.75 -13.64 -0.21
C THR A 67 -12.47 -12.57 -1.03
N LEU A 68 -11.84 -11.41 -1.17
CA LEU A 68 -12.27 -10.28 -2.00
C LEU A 68 -11.24 -10.09 -3.12
N LYS A 69 -11.63 -10.30 -4.37
CA LYS A 69 -10.69 -10.31 -5.50
C LYS A 69 -11.19 -9.52 -6.70
N ASP A 70 -10.34 -8.73 -7.35
CA ASP A 70 -10.71 -8.01 -8.58
C ASP A 70 -11.95 -7.12 -8.40
N LEU A 71 -12.01 -6.40 -7.27
CA LEU A 71 -13.12 -5.50 -6.94
C LEU A 71 -12.72 -4.03 -7.06
N LYS A 72 -13.71 -3.17 -7.28
CA LYS A 72 -13.64 -1.74 -6.95
C LYS A 72 -14.54 -1.47 -5.76
N ILE A 73 -14.01 -0.89 -4.68
CA ILE A 73 -14.77 -0.52 -3.48
C ILE A 73 -14.66 0.98 -3.34
N ARG A 74 -15.69 1.72 -3.75
CA ARG A 74 -15.59 3.17 -3.90
C ARG A 74 -16.81 3.96 -3.48
N SER A 75 -16.60 5.22 -3.11
CA SER A 75 -17.70 6.15 -2.79
C SER A 75 -18.59 5.63 -1.66
N ASN A 76 -18.03 4.84 -0.73
CA ASN A 76 -18.75 4.35 0.44
C ASN A 76 -18.42 5.24 1.64
N THR A 77 -19.39 5.36 2.55
CA THR A 77 -19.28 6.18 3.76
C THR A 77 -19.57 5.36 5.01
N ALA A 78 -18.82 5.55 6.08
CA ALA A 78 -19.10 4.97 7.40
C ALA A 78 -18.51 5.85 8.52
N SER A 79 -18.67 5.50 9.78
CA SER A 79 -17.83 6.05 10.87
C SER A 79 -16.47 5.35 10.92
N GLN A 80 -16.40 4.05 10.63
CA GLN A 80 -15.14 3.29 10.54
C GLN A 80 -15.16 2.38 9.32
N GLY A 81 -14.07 2.34 8.55
CA GLY A 81 -13.98 1.49 7.36
C GLY A 81 -15.01 1.89 6.31
N GLY A 82 -14.83 3.06 5.70
CA GLY A 82 -15.72 3.54 4.63
C GLY A 82 -15.79 2.52 3.50
N GLY A 83 -14.65 2.09 2.98
CA GLY A 83 -14.56 0.99 2.02
C GLY A 83 -14.81 -0.36 2.67
N VAL A 84 -13.91 -0.78 3.55
CA VAL A 84 -13.97 -2.10 4.23
C VAL A 84 -13.79 -1.91 5.73
N PHE A 85 -14.63 -2.56 6.53
CA PHE A 85 -14.42 -2.72 7.96
C PHE A 85 -14.28 -4.18 8.35
N ILE A 86 -13.21 -4.49 9.07
CA ILE A 86 -12.88 -5.82 9.60
C ILE A 86 -12.98 -5.74 11.13
N ASP A 87 -13.95 -6.46 11.69
CA ASP A 87 -14.22 -6.45 13.12
C ASP A 87 -13.40 -7.52 13.87
N TYR A 88 -13.51 -7.50 15.20
CA TYR A 88 -12.81 -8.43 16.09
C TYR A 88 -12.98 -9.89 15.63
N TYR A 89 -11.89 -10.63 15.67
CA TYR A 89 -11.84 -12.06 15.32
C TYR A 89 -12.20 -12.38 13.85
N SER A 90 -12.22 -11.37 12.97
CA SER A 90 -12.38 -11.52 11.52
C SER A 90 -11.11 -11.17 10.73
N GLY A 91 -10.99 -11.75 9.54
CA GLY A 91 -9.88 -11.55 8.60
C GLY A 91 -10.37 -11.38 7.19
N VAL A 92 -9.44 -11.22 6.26
CA VAL A 92 -9.76 -11.09 4.83
C VAL A 92 -8.54 -11.37 3.97
N TYR A 93 -8.79 -11.93 2.80
CA TYR A 93 -7.82 -11.95 1.70
C TYR A 93 -8.29 -10.97 0.62
N LEU A 94 -7.60 -9.85 0.51
CA LEU A 94 -7.83 -8.84 -0.54
C LEU A 94 -6.78 -9.03 -1.63
N SER A 95 -7.22 -9.24 -2.88
CA SER A 95 -6.30 -9.39 -4.01
C SER A 95 -6.74 -8.60 -5.24
N ASN A 96 -5.82 -7.87 -5.87
CA ASN A 96 -6.09 -7.09 -7.07
C ASN A 96 -7.29 -6.13 -6.91
N CYS A 97 -7.45 -5.49 -5.75
CA CYS A 97 -8.59 -4.64 -5.45
C CYS A 97 -8.21 -3.16 -5.50
N GLN A 98 -9.17 -2.31 -5.88
CA GLN A 98 -9.05 -0.85 -5.79
C GLN A 98 -10.05 -0.33 -4.77
N ILE A 99 -9.56 0.33 -3.72
CA ILE A 99 -10.35 0.89 -2.62
C ILE A 99 -10.16 2.40 -2.64
N SER A 100 -11.14 3.14 -3.19
CA SER A 100 -10.92 4.55 -3.45
C SER A 100 -12.12 5.46 -3.22
N ASN A 101 -11.86 6.74 -2.95
CA ASN A 101 -12.91 7.75 -2.77
C ASN A 101 -13.92 7.38 -1.68
N ASN A 102 -13.50 6.62 -0.67
CA ASN A 102 -14.35 6.31 0.48
C ASN A 102 -14.14 7.36 1.57
N THR A 103 -15.15 7.56 2.41
CA THR A 103 -15.13 8.54 3.50
C THR A 103 -15.44 7.86 4.83
N ALA A 104 -14.69 8.17 5.88
CA ALA A 104 -15.04 7.73 7.23
C ALA A 104 -14.59 8.68 8.33
N GLY A 105 -14.92 8.36 9.59
CA GLY A 105 -14.24 8.95 10.75
C GLY A 105 -12.82 8.41 10.87
N TYR A 106 -12.69 7.08 10.83
CA TYR A 106 -11.42 6.36 10.95
C TYR A 106 -11.24 5.33 9.85
N GLY A 107 -10.05 5.29 9.22
CA GLY A 107 -9.71 4.28 8.21
C GLY A 107 -10.69 4.32 7.03
N ALA A 108 -10.72 5.44 6.30
CA ALA A 108 -11.73 5.65 5.27
C ALA A 108 -11.65 4.60 4.16
N GLY A 109 -10.45 4.18 3.75
CA GLY A 109 -10.26 3.00 2.91
C GLY A 109 -10.59 1.72 3.67
N ILE A 110 -9.77 1.38 4.68
CA ILE A 110 -9.93 0.17 5.49
C ILE A 110 -9.83 0.52 6.98
N GLY A 111 -10.85 0.16 7.74
CA GLY A 111 -10.79 0.11 9.20
C GLY A 111 -10.66 -1.35 9.65
N MET A 112 -9.72 -1.64 10.54
CA MET A 112 -9.61 -2.97 11.13
C MET A 112 -9.41 -2.87 12.63
N VAL A 113 -10.09 -3.77 13.36
CA VAL A 113 -9.90 -3.96 14.79
C VAL A 113 -9.82 -5.46 15.02
N SER A 114 -8.66 -5.93 15.47
CA SER A 114 -8.45 -7.33 15.81
C SER A 114 -8.15 -7.48 17.29
N SER A 115 -8.16 -8.73 17.76
CA SER A 115 -7.52 -9.07 19.03
C SER A 115 -6.16 -9.69 18.72
N ASN A 116 -5.20 -9.64 19.65
CA ASN A 116 -3.82 -10.14 19.52
C ASN A 116 -3.70 -11.68 19.33
N VAL A 117 -4.67 -12.32 18.68
CA VAL A 117 -4.71 -13.75 18.40
C VAL A 117 -4.07 -14.03 17.03
N SER A 118 -3.44 -15.20 16.90
CA SER A 118 -2.72 -15.65 15.70
C SER A 118 -3.61 -16.00 14.49
N ASN A 119 -4.93 -15.90 14.64
CA ASN A 119 -5.96 -16.17 13.63
C ASN A 119 -7.18 -15.37 14.09
N PRO A 120 -7.70 -14.41 13.31
CA PRO A 120 -7.77 -14.30 11.84
C PRO A 120 -6.55 -13.71 11.08
N ILE A 121 -6.42 -14.04 9.79
CA ILE A 121 -5.40 -13.49 8.85
C ILE A 121 -5.98 -12.30 8.08
N ILE A 122 -5.21 -11.21 8.00
CA ILE A 122 -5.48 -10.06 7.12
C ILE A 122 -4.34 -9.96 6.11
N SER A 123 -4.64 -10.23 4.84
CA SER A 123 -3.65 -10.21 3.75
C SER A 123 -4.14 -9.36 2.60
N LEU A 124 -3.30 -8.41 2.17
CA LEU A 124 -3.54 -7.54 1.01
C LEU A 124 -2.43 -7.78 0.00
N GLU A 125 -2.79 -8.20 -1.20
CA GLU A 125 -1.86 -8.42 -2.32
C GLU A 125 -2.32 -7.67 -3.57
N ASN A 126 -1.46 -6.83 -4.15
CA ASN A 126 -1.79 -6.01 -5.32
C ASN A 126 -3.03 -5.12 -5.07
N VAL A 127 -3.12 -4.49 -3.90
CA VAL A 127 -4.25 -3.64 -3.51
C VAL A 127 -3.85 -2.17 -3.61
N GLN A 128 -4.69 -1.37 -4.25
CA GLN A 128 -4.56 0.08 -4.31
C GLN A 128 -5.58 0.73 -3.38
N ILE A 129 -5.12 1.52 -2.40
CA ILE A 129 -5.95 2.25 -1.45
C ILE A 129 -5.70 3.74 -1.68
N THR A 130 -6.57 4.38 -2.46
CA THR A 130 -6.28 5.71 -3.00
C THR A 130 -7.39 6.72 -2.81
N ASN A 131 -7.05 8.00 -2.61
CA ASN A 131 -8.04 9.08 -2.57
C ASN A 131 -9.14 8.88 -1.49
N ASN A 132 -8.83 8.24 -0.36
CA ASN A 132 -9.80 8.08 0.72
C ASN A 132 -9.63 9.20 1.75
N THR A 133 -10.75 9.67 2.32
CA THR A 133 -10.75 10.83 3.22
C THR A 133 -11.36 10.48 4.57
N ALA A 134 -10.57 10.62 5.64
CA ALA A 134 -11.03 10.48 7.00
C ALA A 134 -11.26 11.86 7.65
N SER A 135 -12.35 12.02 8.40
CA SER A 135 -12.60 13.24 9.18
C SER A 135 -11.77 13.30 10.46
N GLN A 136 -11.26 12.16 10.95
CA GLN A 136 -10.42 12.08 12.14
C GLN A 136 -9.05 11.48 11.80
N TRP A 137 -8.92 10.16 11.70
CA TRP A 137 -7.60 9.52 11.52
C TRP A 137 -7.59 8.52 10.36
N SER A 138 -6.46 8.40 9.69
CA SER A 138 -6.24 7.47 8.57
C SER A 138 -7.24 7.63 7.42
N GLY A 139 -6.88 8.42 6.41
CA GLY A 139 -7.57 8.35 5.13
C GLY A 139 -7.49 6.94 4.56
N GLY A 140 -6.31 6.31 4.59
CA GLY A 140 -6.08 4.97 4.06
C GLY A 140 -6.54 3.86 5.01
N ILE A 141 -5.64 3.43 5.90
CA ILE A 141 -5.84 2.27 6.79
C ILE A 141 -5.76 2.67 8.26
N SER A 142 -6.76 2.29 9.05
CA SER A 142 -6.70 2.35 10.52
C SER A 142 -6.57 0.94 11.09
N MET A 143 -5.44 0.65 11.76
CA MET A 143 -5.12 -0.67 12.31
C MET A 143 -5.24 -0.69 13.84
N GLY A 144 -6.24 -1.38 14.38
CA GLY A 144 -6.38 -1.66 15.80
C GLY A 144 -5.93 -3.08 16.15
N TYR A 145 -4.85 -3.22 16.92
CA TYR A 145 -4.30 -4.48 17.44
C TYR A 145 -4.17 -5.57 16.37
N SER A 146 -3.81 -5.16 15.15
CA SER A 146 -3.84 -5.98 13.93
C SER A 146 -2.45 -6.11 13.33
N SER A 147 -2.18 -7.26 12.72
CA SER A 147 -0.88 -7.57 12.09
C SER A 147 -1.05 -7.94 10.61
N PRO A 148 -1.56 -7.03 9.76
CA PRO A 148 -1.77 -7.33 8.34
C PRO A 148 -0.46 -7.50 7.59
N ILE A 149 -0.49 -8.32 6.54
CA ILE A 149 0.58 -8.42 5.55
C ILE A 149 0.12 -7.65 4.31
N LEU A 150 0.90 -6.64 3.91
CA LEU A 150 0.72 -5.92 2.65
C LEU A 150 1.85 -6.28 1.72
N LYS A 151 1.49 -6.74 0.52
CA LYS A 151 2.43 -7.08 -0.54
C LYS A 151 2.02 -6.41 -1.84
N ASN A 152 2.96 -5.76 -2.53
CA ASN A 152 2.70 -5.10 -3.82
C ASN A 152 1.55 -4.09 -3.74
N CYS A 153 1.44 -3.39 -2.61
CA CYS A 153 0.32 -2.49 -2.35
C CYS A 153 0.70 -1.04 -2.63
N ILE A 154 -0.31 -0.23 -2.93
CA ILE A 154 -0.19 1.22 -3.07
C ILE A 154 -1.16 1.86 -2.08
N ILE A 155 -0.65 2.78 -1.27
CA ILE A 155 -1.43 3.61 -0.37
C ILE A 155 -1.09 5.05 -0.71
N SER A 156 -1.97 5.73 -1.43
CA SER A 156 -1.68 7.06 -1.95
C SER A 156 -2.83 8.04 -1.92
N ASP A 157 -2.51 9.33 -1.90
CA ASP A 157 -3.48 10.42 -1.95
C ASP A 157 -4.56 10.32 -0.86
N ASN A 158 -4.28 9.65 0.26
CA ASN A 158 -5.23 9.54 1.35
C ASN A 158 -5.06 10.70 2.32
N VAL A 159 -6.19 11.22 2.79
CA VAL A 159 -6.24 12.42 3.62
C VAL A 159 -6.91 12.14 4.95
N ALA A 160 -6.28 12.52 6.05
CA ALA A 160 -6.93 12.61 7.35
C ALA A 160 -7.04 14.07 7.79
N ASN A 161 -8.27 14.57 7.91
CA ASN A 161 -8.50 15.96 8.32
C ASN A 161 -8.22 16.19 9.82
N GLY A 162 -8.08 15.13 10.61
CA GLY A 162 -7.63 15.21 12.00
C GLY A 162 -6.12 15.09 12.13
N ASP A 163 -5.68 14.69 13.32
CA ASP A 163 -4.33 14.91 13.82
C ASP A 163 -3.38 13.71 13.68
N LYS A 164 -3.83 12.58 13.11
CA LYS A 164 -3.05 11.35 13.04
C LYS A 164 -3.22 10.64 11.70
N GLY A 165 -2.10 10.25 11.09
CA GLY A 165 -2.04 9.26 10.02
C GLY A 165 -2.77 9.67 8.75
N GLY A 166 -2.08 10.20 7.73
CA GLY A 166 -2.72 10.43 6.43
C GLY A 166 -3.05 9.12 5.73
N GLY A 167 -2.01 8.30 5.55
CA GLY A 167 -2.09 6.97 4.95
C GLY A 167 -2.53 5.94 5.98
N ILE A 168 -1.69 5.71 6.99
CA ILE A 168 -1.88 4.65 7.99
C ILE A 168 -1.81 5.23 9.41
N THR A 169 -2.69 4.76 10.28
CA THR A 169 -2.57 4.86 11.74
C THR A 169 -2.60 3.45 12.28
N THR A 170 -1.75 3.20 13.27
CA THR A 170 -1.61 1.88 13.85
C THR A 170 -1.62 1.99 15.37
N THR A 171 -2.45 1.18 16.05
CA THR A 171 -2.55 1.06 17.52
C THR A 171 -2.46 -0.43 17.98
N GLY A 172 -1.29 -0.95 18.37
CA GLY A 172 -0.95 -2.35 18.64
C GLY A 172 -0.82 -3.27 17.40
N GLY A 173 0.18 -4.17 17.37
CA GLY A 173 0.34 -5.21 16.34
C GLY A 173 1.67 -5.19 15.58
N ASN A 174 1.84 -6.17 14.68
CA ASN A 174 3.09 -6.42 13.96
C ASN A 174 2.88 -6.46 12.43
N PRO A 175 2.48 -5.35 11.79
CA PRO A 175 2.29 -5.32 10.34
C PRO A 175 3.60 -5.58 9.58
N VAL A 176 3.47 -6.19 8.40
CA VAL A 176 4.60 -6.46 7.50
C VAL A 176 4.27 -5.91 6.12
N PHE A 177 5.07 -4.96 5.64
CA PHE A 177 4.93 -4.34 4.33
C PHE A 177 6.11 -4.74 3.45
N VAL A 178 5.80 -5.33 2.31
CA VAL A 178 6.77 -5.80 1.31
C VAL A 178 6.38 -5.23 -0.03
N ASN A 179 7.33 -4.67 -0.78
CA ASN A 179 7.05 -4.16 -2.12
C ASN A 179 5.88 -3.16 -2.11
N THR A 180 5.84 -2.24 -1.15
CA THR A 180 4.70 -1.32 -0.96
C THR A 180 5.12 0.11 -1.23
N ALA A 181 4.26 0.89 -1.90
CA ALA A 181 4.41 2.33 -2.05
C ALA A 181 3.42 3.06 -1.13
N ILE A 182 3.92 3.94 -0.25
CA ILE A 182 3.11 4.83 0.59
C ILE A 182 3.44 6.26 0.19
N VAL A 183 2.60 6.88 -0.65
CA VAL A 183 2.98 8.10 -1.38
C VAL A 183 1.92 9.19 -1.27
N ASN A 184 2.33 10.45 -1.09
CA ASN A 184 1.42 11.61 -1.13
C ASN A 184 0.20 11.50 -0.18
N ASN A 185 0.37 10.88 0.98
CA ASN A 185 -0.66 10.88 2.01
C ASN A 185 -0.47 12.06 2.95
N SER A 186 -1.58 12.64 3.41
CA SER A 186 -1.53 13.85 4.23
C SER A 186 -2.47 13.84 5.43
N CYS A 187 -2.05 14.51 6.50
CA CYS A 187 -2.92 14.80 7.63
C CYS A 187 -2.69 16.21 8.19
N SER A 188 -3.64 16.72 8.98
CA SER A 188 -3.51 18.03 9.64
C SER A 188 -2.57 18.00 10.85
N GLY A 189 -2.26 16.81 11.39
CA GLY A 189 -1.39 16.63 12.55
C GLY A 189 -0.08 15.97 12.19
N ASN A 190 0.13 14.70 12.57
CA ASN A 190 1.42 14.04 12.35
C ASN A 190 1.30 12.68 11.66
N GLY A 191 2.40 12.24 11.05
CA GLY A 191 2.50 10.94 10.36
C GLY A 191 1.67 10.91 9.09
N GLY A 192 2.08 11.68 8.08
CA GLY A 192 1.46 11.66 6.76
C GLY A 192 1.40 10.25 6.18
N ALA A 193 2.51 9.50 6.20
CA ALA A 193 2.52 8.11 5.73
C ALA A 193 2.00 7.16 6.82
N VAL A 194 2.68 7.13 7.97
CA VAL A 194 2.34 6.24 9.09
C VAL A 194 2.43 6.97 10.44
N TYR A 195 1.37 6.88 11.23
CA TYR A 195 1.35 7.27 12.64
C TYR A 195 1.29 6.03 13.54
N PHE A 196 2.22 5.92 14.49
CA PHE A 196 2.29 4.83 15.47
C PHE A 196 1.80 5.31 16.84
N ASP A 197 0.68 4.78 17.33
CA ASP A 197 0.05 5.27 18.57
C ASP A 197 0.33 4.41 19.80
N TYR A 198 0.46 3.07 19.65
CA TYR A 198 0.57 2.16 20.79
C TYR A 198 1.39 0.90 20.45
N GLY A 199 2.60 0.75 20.99
CA GLY A 199 3.29 -0.55 21.12
C GLY A 199 3.39 -1.42 19.86
N HIS A 200 3.93 -0.89 18.75
CA HIS A 200 4.03 -1.60 17.47
C HIS A 200 5.38 -2.22 17.14
N ASN A 201 5.35 -3.14 16.19
CA ASN A 201 6.53 -3.58 15.45
C ASN A 201 6.24 -3.67 13.94
N LEU A 202 6.45 -2.59 13.20
CA LEU A 202 6.36 -2.60 11.73
C LEU A 202 7.65 -3.15 11.12
N THR A 203 7.51 -4.08 10.19
CA THR A 203 8.60 -4.48 9.27
C THR A 203 8.31 -3.93 7.88
N LEU A 204 9.27 -3.19 7.30
CA LEU A 204 9.20 -2.59 5.97
C LEU A 204 10.39 -3.07 5.13
N VAL A 205 10.11 -3.71 4.00
CA VAL A 205 11.13 -4.25 3.09
C VAL A 205 10.78 -3.93 1.64
N ASN A 206 11.77 -3.64 0.80
CA ASN A 206 11.58 -3.42 -0.65
C ASN A 206 10.53 -2.36 -0.95
N SER A 207 10.39 -1.33 -0.12
CA SER A 207 9.24 -0.43 -0.18
C SER A 207 9.66 1.02 -0.42
N ILE A 208 8.71 1.84 -0.86
CA ILE A 208 8.93 3.26 -1.12
C ILE A 208 8.00 4.10 -0.24
N ILE A 209 8.53 5.09 0.47
CA ILE A 209 7.77 6.09 1.21
C ILE A 209 8.21 7.47 0.75
N TRP A 210 7.29 8.20 0.13
CA TRP A 210 7.63 9.42 -0.61
C TRP A 210 6.52 10.47 -0.53
N GLU A 211 6.87 11.75 -0.45
CA GLU A 211 5.94 12.90 -0.53
C GLU A 211 4.80 12.90 0.50
N ASN A 212 4.97 12.25 1.65
CA ASN A 212 3.93 12.26 2.68
C ASN A 212 4.08 13.48 3.61
N SER A 213 2.95 14.06 3.99
CA SER A 213 2.92 15.32 4.74
C SER A 213 2.13 15.22 6.06
N PRO A 214 2.62 15.78 7.17
CA PRO A 214 3.84 16.60 7.27
C PRO A 214 5.12 15.81 7.54
N ASN A 215 5.03 14.53 7.88
CA ASN A 215 6.19 13.64 8.08
C ASN A 215 5.89 12.27 7.48
N ASN A 216 6.93 11.54 7.06
CA ASN A 216 6.76 10.16 6.60
C ASN A 216 6.27 9.25 7.74
N MET A 217 7.02 9.18 8.84
CA MET A 217 6.64 8.37 9.99
C MET A 217 6.69 9.16 11.27
N TYR A 218 5.73 8.93 12.16
CA TYR A 218 5.65 9.60 13.46
C TYR A 218 5.24 8.64 14.56
N PHE A 219 6.00 8.63 15.65
CA PHE A 219 5.74 7.84 16.84
C PHE A 219 5.05 8.73 17.87
N SER A 220 3.94 8.28 18.45
CA SER A 220 3.28 9.01 19.54
C SER A 220 4.28 9.32 20.66
N ASP A 221 4.23 10.55 21.18
CA ASP A 221 5.02 11.00 22.33
C ASP A 221 4.54 10.40 23.66
N SER A 222 3.42 9.67 23.60
CA SER A 222 2.73 9.02 24.71
C SER A 222 2.41 7.56 24.34
N ASN A 223 2.03 6.77 25.34
CA ASN A 223 1.74 5.33 25.26
C ASN A 223 2.98 4.44 25.08
N ASP A 224 2.74 3.12 24.94
CA ASP A 224 3.79 2.12 24.83
C ASP A 224 4.68 2.36 23.58
N PRO A 225 6.01 2.19 23.71
CA PRO A 225 6.95 2.52 22.65
C PRO A 225 6.77 1.63 21.43
N SER A 226 6.86 2.24 20.25
CA SER A 226 6.76 1.52 18.97
C SER A 226 8.14 1.21 18.39
N THR A 227 8.19 0.27 17.47
CA THR A 227 9.40 -0.10 16.74
C THR A 227 9.11 -0.22 15.26
N VAL A 228 10.10 0.17 14.45
CA VAL A 228 10.08 -0.05 13.01
C VAL A 228 11.42 -0.64 12.59
N THR A 229 11.37 -1.66 11.74
CA THR A 229 12.54 -2.25 11.08
C THR A 229 12.41 -2.02 9.59
N ILE A 230 13.42 -1.37 9.01
CA ILE A 230 13.40 -0.92 7.61
C ILE A 230 14.64 -1.45 6.91
N SER A 231 14.48 -2.13 5.78
CA SER A 231 15.62 -2.56 4.95
C SER A 231 15.26 -2.54 3.47
N TYR A 232 16.27 -2.35 2.62
CA TYR A 232 16.13 -2.35 1.16
C TYR A 232 14.96 -1.48 0.69
N SER A 233 14.78 -0.30 1.28
CA SER A 233 13.65 0.58 1.02
C SER A 233 14.10 2.01 0.71
N ASN A 234 13.32 2.73 -0.08
CA ASN A 234 13.56 4.13 -0.40
C ASN A 234 12.64 5.02 0.44
N ILE A 235 13.21 5.90 1.26
CA ILE A 235 12.43 6.78 2.14
C ILE A 235 12.94 8.20 1.97
N GLU A 236 12.04 9.11 1.58
CA GLU A 236 12.32 10.53 1.42
C GLU A 236 12.87 11.14 2.73
N GLY A 237 14.03 11.77 2.66
CA GLY A 237 14.74 12.32 3.82
C GLY A 237 15.39 11.27 4.71
N GLY A 238 15.42 10.01 4.28
CA GLY A 238 16.08 8.89 4.95
C GLY A 238 15.57 8.66 6.37
N GLN A 239 16.45 8.14 7.23
CA GLN A 239 16.14 7.86 8.63
C GLN A 239 15.75 9.12 9.42
N ASP A 240 16.33 10.28 9.06
CA ASP A 240 16.11 11.55 9.74
C ASP A 240 14.68 12.08 9.55
N SER A 241 13.96 11.61 8.52
CA SER A 241 12.55 11.93 8.30
C SER A 241 11.60 11.30 9.34
N ILE A 242 12.07 10.32 10.12
CA ILE A 242 11.26 9.56 11.07
C ILE A 242 11.27 10.24 12.43
N VAL A 243 10.11 10.73 12.86
CA VAL A 243 9.95 11.39 14.16
C VAL A 243 9.64 10.35 15.24
N THR A 244 10.61 10.07 16.11
CA THR A 244 10.49 9.02 17.15
C THR A 244 9.94 9.53 18.49
N ASN A 245 10.04 10.84 18.76
CA ASN A 245 9.72 11.47 20.04
C ASN A 245 10.39 10.83 21.27
N GLY A 246 11.49 10.09 21.08
CA GLY A 246 12.11 9.31 22.15
C GLY A 246 11.23 8.17 22.67
N ASN A 247 10.12 7.83 22.01
CA ASN A 247 9.15 6.81 22.42
C ASN A 247 9.14 5.61 21.46
N GLY A 248 10.34 5.07 21.19
CA GLY A 248 10.48 3.90 20.34
C GLY A 248 11.83 3.80 19.66
N THR A 249 11.96 2.81 18.78
CA THR A 249 13.21 2.47 18.10
C THR A 249 13.02 2.34 16.60
N VAL A 250 13.92 2.95 15.84
CA VAL A 250 14.09 2.70 14.40
C VAL A 250 15.30 1.80 14.20
N THR A 251 15.07 0.60 13.71
CA THR A 251 16.13 -0.30 13.23
C THR A 251 16.33 -0.05 11.75
N TRP A 252 17.34 0.76 11.42
CA TRP A 252 17.73 1.05 10.04
C TRP A 252 18.67 -0.05 9.52
N GLY A 253 18.10 -0.98 8.77
CA GLY A 253 18.82 -2.09 8.15
C GLY A 253 19.61 -1.69 6.90
N ASN A 254 20.13 -2.70 6.21
CA ASN A 254 20.92 -2.52 4.99
C ASN A 254 20.04 -2.14 3.79
N GLY A 255 20.68 -1.58 2.76
CA GLY A 255 20.07 -1.37 1.45
C GLY A 255 19.06 -0.22 1.38
N ASN A 256 18.85 0.53 2.46
CA ASN A 256 17.97 1.69 2.42
C ASN A 256 18.63 2.87 1.68
N ILE A 257 17.85 3.57 0.87
CA ILE A 257 18.28 4.73 0.09
C ILE A 257 17.32 5.91 0.31
N ASP A 258 17.75 7.10 -0.09
CA ASP A 258 16.98 8.35 -0.07
C ASP A 258 17.27 9.11 -1.35
N VAL A 259 16.54 8.75 -2.40
CA VAL A 259 16.69 9.30 -3.76
C VAL A 259 15.32 9.38 -4.40
N ASP A 260 15.12 10.30 -5.34
CA ASP A 260 13.87 10.36 -6.10
C ASP A 260 13.58 8.98 -6.74
N ALA A 261 12.39 8.45 -6.47
CA ALA A 261 11.98 7.16 -6.97
C ALA A 261 11.83 7.13 -8.51
N HIS A 262 11.70 8.30 -9.15
CA HIS A 262 11.44 8.41 -10.59
C HIS A 262 10.23 7.56 -11.02
N PHE A 263 9.09 7.79 -10.36
CA PHE A 263 7.82 7.19 -10.79
C PHE A 263 7.45 7.65 -12.21
N LEU A 264 6.81 6.75 -12.95
CA LEU A 264 6.38 6.99 -14.32
C LEU A 264 5.35 8.12 -14.41
N ASP A 265 4.30 8.06 -13.57
CA ASP A 265 3.23 9.06 -13.53
C ASP A 265 2.49 9.02 -12.18
N ALA A 266 3.17 9.52 -11.12
CA ALA A 266 2.63 9.53 -9.77
C ALA A 266 1.31 10.33 -9.65
N GLU A 267 1.15 11.41 -10.44
CA GLU A 267 -0.07 12.24 -10.45
C GLU A 267 -1.32 11.44 -10.86
N ASN A 268 -1.14 10.41 -11.70
CA ASN A 268 -2.20 9.50 -12.14
C ASN A 268 -2.15 8.13 -11.44
N ASN A 269 -1.47 8.03 -10.29
CA ASN A 269 -1.32 6.80 -9.51
C ASN A 269 -0.59 5.66 -10.25
N ASP A 270 0.26 5.99 -11.23
CA ASP A 270 1.16 5.04 -11.88
C ASP A 270 2.55 5.07 -11.22
N TYR A 271 2.72 4.14 -10.28
CA TYR A 271 3.94 3.99 -9.50
C TYR A 271 4.92 2.97 -10.11
N HIS A 272 4.83 2.67 -11.42
CA HIS A 272 5.93 2.01 -12.11
C HIS A 272 7.17 2.91 -12.09
N LEU A 273 8.35 2.31 -12.09
CA LEU A 273 9.61 3.05 -12.11
C LEU A 273 10.03 3.34 -13.54
N LEU A 274 10.60 4.52 -13.78
CA LEU A 274 11.38 4.77 -14.98
C LEU A 274 12.72 4.02 -14.90
N ALA A 275 13.28 3.61 -16.04
CA ALA A 275 14.57 2.94 -16.15
C ALA A 275 15.73 3.73 -15.50
N SER A 276 15.56 5.04 -15.35
CA SER A 276 16.50 5.93 -14.67
C SER A 276 16.44 5.86 -13.14
N SER A 277 15.49 5.13 -12.57
CA SER A 277 15.32 4.96 -11.12
C SER A 277 16.40 4.07 -10.52
N GLN A 278 16.94 4.51 -9.39
CA GLN A 278 17.86 3.71 -8.57
C GLN A 278 17.13 2.71 -7.65
N CYS A 279 15.80 2.74 -7.62
CA CYS A 279 15.00 1.73 -6.94
C CYS A 279 14.98 0.40 -7.71
N ILE A 280 15.32 0.41 -9.00
CA ILE A 280 15.45 -0.79 -9.82
C ILE A 280 16.65 -1.62 -9.37
N ASN A 281 16.44 -2.92 -9.15
CA ASN A 281 17.39 -3.89 -8.59
C ASN A 281 17.96 -3.49 -7.21
N GLY A 282 17.33 -2.53 -6.53
CA GLY A 282 17.77 -2.00 -5.24
C GLY A 282 17.24 -2.76 -4.01
N GLY A 283 16.30 -3.69 -4.22
CA GLY A 283 15.67 -4.46 -3.17
C GLY A 283 16.57 -5.51 -2.53
N HIS A 284 15.97 -6.34 -1.67
CA HIS A 284 16.65 -7.39 -0.92
C HIS A 284 17.28 -8.42 -1.88
N PRO A 285 18.57 -8.78 -1.73
CA PRO A 285 19.31 -9.61 -2.70
C PRO A 285 18.78 -11.04 -2.85
N ASP A 286 18.13 -11.57 -1.80
CA ASP A 286 17.49 -12.90 -1.84
C ASP A 286 16.05 -12.88 -2.42
N SER A 287 15.53 -11.70 -2.77
CA SER A 287 14.25 -11.53 -3.47
C SER A 287 14.52 -11.24 -4.94
N LEU A 288 13.83 -11.96 -5.83
CA LEU A 288 14.01 -11.80 -7.27
C LEU A 288 12.68 -11.45 -7.93
N ASP A 289 12.76 -10.60 -8.96
CA ASP A 289 11.65 -10.34 -9.87
C ASP A 289 11.52 -11.45 -10.91
N SER A 290 10.46 -11.38 -11.72
CA SER A 290 10.08 -12.49 -12.60
C SER A 290 11.05 -12.75 -13.76
N ASP A 291 11.92 -11.79 -14.07
CA ASP A 291 13.03 -11.91 -15.03
C ASP A 291 14.33 -12.44 -14.40
N GLY A 292 14.34 -12.65 -13.07
CA GLY A 292 15.44 -13.21 -12.32
C GLY A 292 16.45 -12.18 -11.81
N THR A 293 16.21 -10.88 -11.99
CA THR A 293 17.02 -9.83 -11.36
C THR A 293 16.64 -9.67 -9.88
N VAL A 294 17.47 -8.96 -9.11
CA VAL A 294 17.15 -8.59 -7.72
C VAL A 294 15.88 -7.77 -7.73
N SER A 295 14.98 -7.98 -6.77
CA SER A 295 13.72 -7.26 -6.74
C SER A 295 13.90 -5.75 -6.71
N ASP A 296 13.04 -5.05 -7.40
CA ASP A 296 12.91 -3.61 -7.29
C ASP A 296 12.30 -3.20 -5.94
N MET A 297 12.58 -1.97 -5.51
CA MET A 297 11.80 -1.35 -4.44
C MET A 297 10.47 -0.84 -4.99
N GLY A 298 9.39 -1.07 -4.26
CA GLY A 298 8.04 -0.65 -4.64
C GLY A 298 7.17 -1.80 -5.18
N PRO A 299 5.95 -1.47 -5.63
CA PRO A 299 4.93 -2.48 -5.94
C PRO A 299 5.05 -3.11 -7.32
N TYR A 300 5.77 -2.47 -8.24
CA TYR A 300 5.85 -2.88 -9.63
C TYR A 300 7.31 -3.04 -10.06
N PRO A 301 7.70 -4.22 -10.59
CA PRO A 301 9.04 -4.43 -11.10
C PRO A 301 9.21 -3.84 -12.50
N TYR A 302 10.39 -3.33 -12.79
CA TYR A 302 10.91 -3.00 -14.10
C TYR A 302 11.60 -4.23 -14.68
N LEU A 303 10.90 -4.94 -15.56
CA LEU A 303 11.42 -6.17 -16.14
C LEU A 303 12.34 -5.86 -17.32
N ASN A 304 13.57 -6.36 -17.30
CA ASN A 304 14.54 -6.19 -18.38
C ASN A 304 15.16 -7.53 -18.81
N THR A 305 15.03 -7.83 -20.10
CA THR A 305 15.57 -9.08 -20.69
C THR A 305 16.93 -8.90 -21.34
N TYR A 306 17.38 -7.66 -21.53
CA TYR A 306 18.71 -7.36 -22.04
C TYR A 306 19.72 -7.39 -20.90
N SER A 307 20.89 -7.99 -21.15
CA SER A 307 21.93 -8.25 -20.14
C SER A 307 23.30 -7.68 -20.54
N GLY A 308 23.31 -6.70 -21.45
CA GLY A 308 24.55 -6.08 -21.92
C GLY A 308 25.32 -6.93 -22.95
N PRO A 309 26.65 -6.74 -23.09
CA PRO A 309 27.51 -5.87 -22.27
C PRO A 309 27.53 -4.40 -22.73
N THR A 310 26.73 -4.02 -23.72
CA THR A 310 26.69 -2.64 -24.24
C THR A 310 25.30 -2.08 -24.11
N TRP A 311 25.14 -1.07 -23.26
CA TRP A 311 23.89 -0.36 -23.05
C TRP A 311 23.83 0.86 -23.98
N TYR A 312 22.73 1.00 -24.72
CA TYR A 312 22.59 2.01 -25.77
C TYR A 312 21.66 3.13 -25.32
N ILE A 313 22.13 4.38 -25.47
CA ILE A 313 21.39 5.60 -25.15
C ILE A 313 21.22 6.43 -26.42
N THR A 314 19.99 6.85 -26.72
CA THR A 314 19.70 7.72 -27.88
C THR A 314 18.63 8.76 -27.55
N GLU A 315 18.62 9.90 -28.25
CA GLU A 315 17.55 10.91 -28.10
C GLU A 315 16.16 10.37 -28.46
N SER A 316 16.07 9.36 -29.33
CA SER A 316 14.83 8.68 -29.71
C SER A 316 14.40 7.55 -28.75
N GLY A 317 15.24 7.17 -27.79
CA GLY A 317 14.97 6.07 -26.85
C GLY A 317 13.82 6.35 -25.88
N ASN A 318 13.59 5.47 -24.92
CA ASN A 318 12.62 5.70 -23.84
C ASN A 318 13.11 5.10 -22.52
N ASP A 319 12.58 5.56 -21.39
CA ASP A 319 12.91 4.99 -20.07
C ASP A 319 11.68 4.31 -19.45
N THR A 320 10.60 4.13 -20.21
CA THR A 320 9.34 3.57 -19.70
C THR A 320 9.30 2.06 -19.85
N THR A 321 9.83 1.56 -20.97
CA THR A 321 9.76 0.14 -21.34
C THR A 321 11.03 -0.35 -22.02
N ALA A 322 11.98 0.54 -22.33
CA ALA A 322 13.17 0.16 -23.08
C ALA A 322 14.03 -0.84 -22.30
N THR A 323 14.70 -1.69 -23.03
CA THR A 323 15.65 -2.66 -22.46
C THR A 323 17.08 -2.14 -22.42
N GLY A 324 17.40 -1.08 -23.18
CA GLY A 324 18.76 -0.58 -23.34
C GLY A 324 19.57 -1.34 -24.39
N ALA A 325 18.93 -2.23 -25.16
CA ALA A 325 19.52 -2.88 -26.33
C ALA A 325 19.66 -1.90 -27.51
N SER A 326 20.43 -2.28 -28.54
CA SER A 326 20.67 -1.40 -29.69
C SER A 326 19.41 -1.08 -30.52
N ASP A 327 18.45 -2.01 -30.53
CA ASP A 327 17.15 -1.90 -31.20
C ASP A 327 16.04 -1.33 -30.30
N ASP A 328 16.33 -1.17 -29.00
CA ASP A 328 15.43 -0.62 -27.99
C ASP A 328 16.23 0.17 -26.92
N PRO A 329 16.85 1.30 -27.31
CA PRO A 329 17.77 2.03 -26.46
C PRO A 329 17.04 2.84 -25.38
N PHE A 330 17.73 3.04 -24.25
CA PHE A 330 17.27 3.98 -23.23
C PHE A 330 17.32 5.43 -23.74
N ARG A 331 16.56 6.30 -23.09
CA ARG A 331 16.62 7.76 -23.31
C ARG A 331 17.64 8.43 -22.41
N SER A 332 17.72 8.02 -21.14
CA SER A 332 18.63 8.66 -20.18
C SER A 332 19.94 7.91 -20.00
N ILE A 333 21.02 8.67 -19.82
CA ILE A 333 22.33 8.12 -19.44
C ILE A 333 22.23 7.41 -18.09
N GLN A 334 21.41 7.92 -17.16
CA GLN A 334 21.23 7.31 -15.85
C GLN A 334 20.67 5.89 -15.94
N ALA A 335 19.74 5.63 -16.86
CA ALA A 335 19.27 4.27 -17.10
C ALA A 335 20.41 3.34 -17.53
N GLY A 336 21.23 3.76 -18.52
CA GLY A 336 22.41 2.97 -18.91
C GLY A 336 23.36 2.67 -17.75
N ILE A 337 23.56 3.64 -16.85
CA ILE A 337 24.40 3.46 -15.64
C ILE A 337 23.76 2.45 -14.67
N ASN A 338 22.47 2.59 -14.37
CA ASN A 338 21.76 1.74 -13.40
C ASN A 338 21.78 0.25 -13.80
N PHE A 339 21.68 -0.04 -15.09
CA PHE A 339 21.67 -1.42 -15.60
C PHE A 339 23.08 -1.97 -15.86
N SER A 340 24.11 -1.12 -15.93
CA SER A 340 25.48 -1.55 -16.23
C SER A 340 26.22 -2.15 -15.04
N SER A 341 27.06 -3.15 -15.32
CA SER A 341 28.06 -3.70 -14.41
C SER A 341 29.48 -3.21 -14.74
N ASP A 342 30.46 -3.51 -13.89
CA ASP A 342 31.87 -3.12 -14.08
C ASP A 342 32.50 -3.59 -15.41
N ALA A 343 31.93 -4.61 -16.05
CA ALA A 343 32.40 -5.15 -17.33
C ALA A 343 31.69 -4.54 -18.55
N ASP A 344 30.66 -3.74 -18.32
CA ASP A 344 29.80 -3.21 -19.37
C ASP A 344 30.31 -1.87 -19.92
N SER A 345 29.71 -1.48 -21.03
CA SER A 345 29.93 -0.20 -21.71
C SER A 345 28.60 0.51 -21.92
N VAL A 346 28.57 1.83 -21.73
CA VAL A 346 27.41 2.66 -22.06
C VAL A 346 27.75 3.49 -23.30
N THR A 347 27.04 3.27 -24.39
CA THR A 347 27.22 4.00 -25.64
C THR A 347 26.13 5.04 -25.79
N VAL A 348 26.53 6.29 -26.03
CA VAL A 348 25.62 7.42 -26.23
C VAL A 348 25.70 7.87 -27.69
N ALA A 349 24.57 7.86 -28.39
CA ALA A 349 24.44 8.40 -29.73
C ALA A 349 23.49 9.61 -29.74
N SER A 350 23.79 10.56 -30.63
CA SER A 350 22.91 11.68 -30.97
C SER A 350 21.71 11.20 -31.78
#